data_AF-A0A935XG44-F1
#
_entry.id   AF-A0A935XG44-F1
#
_cell.length_a   1.000
_cell.length_b   1.000
_cell.length_c   1.000
_cell.angle_alpha   90.00
_cell.angle_beta   90.00
_cell.angle_gamma   90.00
#
_symmetry.space_group_name_H-M   'P 1'
#
loop_
_entity.id
_entity.type
_entity.pdbx_description
1 polymer ?
#
loop_
_entity_poly.entity_id
_entity_poly.type
_entity_poly.pdbx_seq_one_letter_code
_entity_poly.pdbx_strand_id
1 'polypeptide(L)'
;MKSLVMFSVVGATLIAVLGWVLTLVYGGAEARHAILVSALVAFVVQLLAFAILRLSADKNVIAGWGLGAIMRLLVFAVYVLVIVKAFALASPVAMVSLAVFLFASTLVEPLFLKT
;
A
#
# COMPACT_ATOMS: atom_id res chain seq x y z
N MET A 1 -3.77 -4.36 -19.50
CA MET A 1 -3.02 -5.40 -18.76
C MET A 1 -1.56 -5.01 -18.51
N LYS A 2 -0.80 -4.59 -19.53
CA LYS A 2 0.61 -4.18 -19.40
C LYS A 2 0.89 -3.24 -18.21
N SER A 3 0.16 -2.12 -18.09
CA SER A 3 0.43 -1.22 -16.95
C SER A 3 0.07 -1.76 -15.58
N LEU A 4 -0.89 -2.70 -15.47
CA LEU A 4 -1.20 -3.33 -14.19
C LEU A 4 -0.06 -4.26 -13.75
N VAL A 5 0.53 -4.99 -14.71
CA VAL A 5 1.73 -5.82 -14.47
C VAL A 5 2.94 -4.97 -14.11
N MET A 6 3.18 -3.86 -14.82
CA MET A 6 4.29 -2.97 -14.49
C MET A 6 4.11 -2.31 -13.12
N PHE A 7 2.89 -1.84 -12.84
CA PHE A 7 2.57 -1.30 -11.52
C PHE A 7 2.70 -2.35 -10.42
N SER A 8 2.32 -3.61 -10.65
CA SER A 8 2.51 -4.68 -9.66
C SER A 8 3.98 -4.94 -9.39
N VAL A 9 4.83 -4.98 -10.42
CA VAL A 9 6.28 -5.22 -10.25
C VAL A 9 6.94 -4.05 -9.53
N VAL A 10 6.66 -2.82 -9.97
CA VAL A 10 7.27 -1.62 -9.36
C VAL A 10 6.73 -1.39 -7.95
N GLY A 11 5.43 -1.57 -7.72
CA GLY A 11 4.83 -1.49 -6.40
C GLY A 11 5.37 -2.54 -5.42
N ALA A 12 5.51 -3.80 -5.86
CA ALA A 12 6.15 -4.84 -5.04
C ALA A 12 7.60 -4.48 -4.70
N THR A 13 8.36 -3.98 -5.67
CA THR A 13 9.75 -3.55 -5.46
C THR A 13 9.83 -2.38 -4.48
N LEU A 14 8.97 -1.38 -4.63
CA LEU A 14 8.90 -0.21 -3.76
C LEU A 14 8.57 -0.63 -2.31
N ILE A 15 7.55 -1.48 -2.13
CA ILE A 15 7.17 -2.00 -0.81
C ILE A 15 8.31 -2.82 -0.20
N ALA A 16 8.99 -3.65 -0.99
CA ALA A 16 10.12 -4.45 -0.51
C ALA A 16 11.29 -3.56 -0.04
N VAL A 17 11.66 -2.54 -0.83
CA VAL A 17 12.73 -1.59 -0.48
C VAL A 17 12.37 -0.79 0.77
N LEU A 18 11.17 -0.23 0.83
CA LEU A 18 10.71 0.53 2.00
C LEU A 18 10.60 -0.36 3.24
N GLY A 19 10.10 -1.59 3.08
CA GLY A 19 10.02 -2.56 4.16
C GLY A 19 11.39 -2.90 4.70
N TRP A 20 12.36 -3.15 3.81
CA TRP A 20 13.75 -3.37 4.20
C TRP A 20 14.32 -2.18 4.99
N VAL A 21 14.14 -0.95 4.50
CA VAL A 21 14.56 0.27 5.23
C VAL A 21 13.91 0.33 6.62
N LEU A 22 12.62 0.04 6.72
CA LEU A 22 11.92 0.02 8.01
C LEU A 22 12.45 -1.06 8.95
N THR A 23 12.96 -2.20 8.46
CA THR A 23 13.62 -3.21 9.32
C THR A 23 14.98 -2.77 9.87
N LEU A 24 15.61 -1.77 9.25
CA LEU A 24 16.84 -1.15 9.77
C LEU A 24 16.53 -0.14 10.89
N VAL A 25 15.37 0.53 10.80
CA VAL A 25 14.89 1.49 11.79
C VAL A 25 14.24 0.80 12.99
N TYR A 26 13.44 -0.23 12.73
CA TYR A 26 12.72 -1.00 13.74
C TYR A 26 13.35 -2.40 13.88
N GLY A 27 14.01 -2.63 15.01
CA GLY A 27 14.63 -3.92 15.33
C GLY A 27 13.64 -4.97 15.87
N GLY A 28 14.04 -6.23 15.81
CA GLY A 28 13.32 -7.35 16.44
C GLY A 28 12.38 -8.13 15.52
N ALA A 29 12.00 -9.33 15.97
CA ALA A 29 11.12 -10.23 15.21
C ALA A 29 9.69 -9.69 15.09
N GLU A 30 9.17 -9.06 16.15
CA GLU A 30 7.83 -8.48 16.16
C GLU A 30 7.68 -7.33 15.16
N ALA A 31 8.69 -6.46 15.06
CA ALA A 31 8.73 -5.37 14.08
C ALA A 31 8.74 -5.92 12.64
N ARG A 32 9.58 -6.92 12.36
CA ARG A 32 9.63 -7.58 11.05
C ARG A 32 8.30 -8.21 10.68
N HIS A 33 7.63 -8.87 11.62
CA HIS A 33 6.32 -9.45 11.40
C HIS A 33 5.27 -8.37 11.06
N ALA A 34 5.22 -7.27 11.82
CA ALA A 34 4.32 -6.15 11.55
C ALA A 34 4.56 -5.52 10.15
N ILE A 35 5.83 -5.36 9.77
CA ILE A 35 6.22 -4.83 8.45
C ILE A 35 5.77 -5.79 7.33
N LEU A 36 5.98 -7.09 7.49
CA LEU A 36 5.57 -8.10 6.49
C LEU A 36 4.05 -8.13 6.30
N VAL A 37 3.29 -8.14 7.40
CA VAL A 37 1.82 -8.12 7.31
C VAL A 37 1.33 -6.82 6.67
N SER A 38 1.93 -5.68 7.02
CA SER A 38 1.64 -4.39 6.38
C SER A 38 1.93 -4.40 4.87
N ALA A 39 3.06 -5.02 4.47
CA ALA A 39 3.47 -5.09 3.09
C ALA A 39 2.48 -5.89 2.24
N LEU A 40 2.01 -7.04 2.74
CA LEU A 40 1.00 -7.85 2.06
C LEU A 40 -0.32 -7.10 1.89
N VAL A 41 -0.81 -6.46 2.95
CA VAL A 41 -2.04 -5.66 2.89
C VAL A 41 -1.89 -4.50 1.91
N ALA A 42 -0.80 -3.74 2.00
CA ALA A 42 -0.54 -2.61 1.11
C ALA A 42 -0.46 -3.06 -0.35
N PHE A 43 0.19 -4.18 -0.64
CA PHE A 43 0.34 -4.70 -1.99
C PHE A 43 -1.01 -5.05 -2.62
N VAL A 44 -1.90 -5.72 -1.88
CA VAL A 44 -3.25 -6.03 -2.40
C VAL A 44 -4.02 -4.73 -2.66
N VAL A 45 -3.97 -3.80 -1.70
CA VAL A 45 -4.76 -2.58 -1.72
C VAL A 45 -4.31 -1.63 -2.84
N GLN A 46 -3.00 -1.50 -3.08
CA GLN A 46 -2.52 -0.65 -4.17
C GLN A 46 -2.92 -1.20 -5.55
N LEU A 47 -2.96 -2.53 -5.74
CA LEU A 47 -3.42 -3.12 -7.00
C LEU A 47 -4.89 -2.82 -7.27
N LEU A 48 -5.73 -2.92 -6.24
CA LEU A 48 -7.14 -2.56 -6.32
C LEU A 48 -7.32 -1.06 -6.59
N ALA A 49 -6.55 -0.20 -5.90
CA ALA A 49 -6.60 1.24 -6.07
C ALA A 49 -6.22 1.65 -7.49
N PHE A 50 -5.14 1.07 -8.01
CA PHE A 50 -4.67 1.34 -9.36
C PHE A 50 -5.64 0.80 -10.42
N ALA A 51 -6.28 -0.34 -10.18
CA ALA A 51 -7.33 -0.84 -11.07
C ALA A 51 -8.51 0.15 -11.15
N ILE A 52 -8.98 0.66 -10.00
CA ILE A 52 -10.03 1.70 -9.93
C ILE A 52 -9.62 2.96 -10.69
N LEU A 53 -8.40 3.44 -10.43
CA LEU A 53 -7.85 4.62 -11.08
C LEU A 53 -7.82 4.44 -12.60
N ARG A 54 -7.30 3.31 -13.09
CA ARG A 54 -7.21 3.03 -14.52
C ARG A 54 -8.58 2.98 -15.19
N LEU A 55 -9.57 2.36 -14.55
CA LEU A 55 -10.95 2.30 -15.07
C LEU A 55 -11.61 3.68 -15.13
N SER A 56 -11.15 4.62 -14.32
CA SER A 56 -11.70 5.97 -14.22
C SER A 56 -10.89 7.01 -15.00
N ALA A 57 -9.67 6.68 -15.41
CA ALA A 57 -8.68 7.63 -15.92
C ALA A 57 -9.15 8.39 -17.18
N ASP A 58 -9.83 7.70 -18.10
CA ASP A 58 -10.29 8.30 -19.36
C ASP A 58 -11.45 9.29 -19.16
N LYS A 59 -12.21 9.14 -18.06
CA LYS A 59 -13.39 9.96 -17.77
C LYS A 59 -13.09 11.06 -16.77
N ASN A 60 -12.46 10.70 -15.66
CA ASN A 60 -12.14 11.59 -14.56
C ASN A 60 -11.05 10.97 -13.66
N VAL A 61 -9.79 11.28 -13.97
CA VAL A 61 -8.62 10.84 -13.17
C VAL A 61 -8.74 11.25 -11.71
N ILE A 62 -9.24 12.45 -11.43
CA ILE A 62 -9.35 12.99 -10.07
C ILE A 62 -10.34 12.16 -9.25
N ALA A 63 -11.49 11.78 -9.83
CA ALA A 63 -12.46 10.91 -9.16
C ALA A 63 -11.86 9.52 -8.87
N GLY A 64 -11.09 8.96 -9.82
CA GLY A 64 -10.38 7.69 -9.63
C GLY A 64 -9.39 7.74 -8.46
N TRP A 65 -8.58 8.80 -8.37
CA TRP A 65 -7.68 9.01 -7.23
C TRP A 65 -8.43 9.24 -5.92
N GLY A 66 -9.51 10.03 -5.94
CA GLY A 66 -10.35 10.26 -4.77
C GLY A 66 -10.92 8.95 -4.20
N LEU A 67 -11.45 8.08 -5.06
CA LEU A 67 -11.96 6.78 -4.65
C LEU A 67 -10.84 5.87 -4.11
N GLY A 68 -9.68 5.86 -4.76
CA GLY A 68 -8.50 5.16 -4.26
C GLY A 68 -8.04 5.68 -2.89
N ALA A 69 -8.08 6.98 -2.65
CA ALA A 69 -7.72 7.59 -1.36
C ALA A 69 -8.71 7.20 -0.25
N ILE A 70 -10.02 7.22 -0.54
CA ILE A 70 -11.05 6.76 0.41
C ILE A 70 -10.82 5.29 0.77
N MET A 71 -10.59 4.43 -0.24
CA MET A 71 -10.32 3.01 0.00
C MET A 71 -9.11 2.80 0.90
N ARG A 72 -8.00 3.53 0.65
CA ARG A 72 -6.79 3.46 1.49
C ARG A 72 -7.06 3.88 2.93
N LEU A 73 -7.82 4.96 3.13
CA LEU A 73 -8.18 5.43 4.46
C LEU A 73 -9.02 4.39 5.20
N LEU A 74 -10.01 3.80 4.52
CA LEU A 74 -10.85 2.75 5.10
C LEU A 74 -10.03 1.50 5.46
N VAL A 75 -9.16 1.06 4.54
CA VAL A 75 -8.22 -0.05 4.79
C VAL A 75 -7.33 0.25 5.98
N PHE A 76 -6.76 1.45 6.06
CA PHE A 76 -5.91 1.85 7.18
C PHE A 76 -6.69 1.79 8.50
N ALA A 77 -7.91 2.33 8.54
CA ALA A 77 -8.75 2.28 9.73
C ALA A 77 -9.08 0.83 10.13
N VAL A 78 -9.51 -0.01 9.18
CA VAL A 78 -9.80 -1.44 9.42
C VAL A 78 -8.54 -2.18 9.89
N TYR A 79 -7.39 -1.90 9.28
CA TYR A 79 -6.12 -2.51 9.65
C TYR A 79 -5.76 -2.22 11.11
N VAL A 80 -5.83 -0.96 11.52
CA VAL A 80 -5.52 -0.53 12.89
C VAL A 80 -6.52 -1.10 13.90
N LEU A 81 -7.81 -1.09 13.57
CA LEU A 81 -8.85 -1.50 14.52
C LEU A 81 -8.99 -3.03 14.63
N VAL A 82 -8.69 -3.77 13.56
CA VAL A 82 -8.95 -5.21 13.45
C VAL A 82 -7.66 -6.01 13.31
N ILE A 83 -6.87 -5.75 12.26
CA ILE A 83 -5.71 -6.59 11.91
C ILE A 83 -4.60 -6.50 12.96
N VAL A 84 -4.26 -5.29 13.42
CA VAL A 84 -3.24 -5.09 14.45
C VAL A 84 -3.58 -5.88 15.72
N LYS A 85 -4.85 -5.89 16.13
CA LYS A 85 -5.30 -6.65 17.31
C LYS A 85 -5.35 -8.16 17.05
N ALA A 86 -5.90 -8.58 15.91
CA ALA A 86 -6.06 -9.99 15.57
C ALA A 86 -4.72 -10.74 15.46
N PHE A 87 -3.67 -10.05 15.00
CA PHE A 87 -2.33 -10.62 14.82
C PHE A 87 -1.33 -10.20 15.90
N ALA A 88 -1.77 -9.52 16.96
CA ALA A 88 -0.93 -8.99 18.04
C ALA A 88 0.32 -8.24 17.52
N LEU A 89 0.13 -7.37 16.52
CA LEU A 89 1.22 -6.66 15.87
C LEU A 89 1.75 -5.52 16.74
N ALA A 90 3.04 -5.21 16.61
CA ALA A 90 3.64 -4.00 17.17
C ALA A 90 2.97 -2.75 16.56
N SER A 91 2.01 -2.19 17.28
CA SER A 91 1.07 -1.18 16.76
C SER A 91 1.74 0.04 16.09
N PRO A 92 2.76 0.69 16.70
CA PRO A 92 3.42 1.83 16.06
C PRO A 92 4.11 1.43 14.74
N VAL A 93 4.76 0.27 14.71
CA VAL A 93 5.47 -0.23 13.53
C VAL A 93 4.47 -0.53 12.42
N ALA A 94 3.40 -1.27 12.73
CA ALA A 94 2.37 -1.67 11.79
C ALA A 94 1.67 -0.46 11.13
N MET A 95 1.33 0.56 11.93
CA MET A 95 0.73 1.80 11.43
C MET A 95 1.67 2.57 10.50
N VAL A 96 2.93 2.76 10.92
CA VAL A 96 3.93 3.48 10.13
C VAL A 96 4.21 2.74 8.82
N SER A 97 4.45 1.43 8.87
CA SER A 97 4.74 0.64 7.67
C SER A 97 3.58 0.66 6.69
N LEU A 98 2.35 0.44 7.14
CA LEU A 98 1.19 0.46 6.25
C LEU A 98 0.99 1.84 5.62
N ALA A 99 1.07 2.91 6.41
CA ALA A 99 0.93 4.27 5.89
C ALA A 99 1.99 4.56 4.81
N VAL A 100 3.27 4.29 5.12
CA VAL A 100 4.39 4.49 4.19
C VAL A 100 4.16 3.74 2.87
N PHE A 101 3.77 2.47 2.93
CA PHE A 101 3.54 1.67 1.72
C PHE A 101 2.37 2.19 0.88
N LEU A 102 1.24 2.54 1.51
CA LEU A 102 0.07 3.04 0.81
C LEU A 102 0.35 4.40 0.13
N PHE A 103 1.01 5.32 0.83
CA PHE A 103 1.32 6.64 0.29
C PHE A 103 2.39 6.57 -0.82
N ALA A 104 3.50 5.87 -0.58
CA ALA A 104 4.57 5.77 -1.57
C ALA A 104 4.07 5.11 -2.87
N SER A 105 3.24 4.08 -2.77
CA SER A 105 2.65 3.43 -3.94
C SER A 105 1.73 4.35 -4.72
N THR A 106 1.04 5.28 -4.05
CA THR A 106 0.18 6.29 -4.71
C THR A 106 1.00 7.26 -5.56
N LEU A 107 2.20 7.64 -5.11
CA LEU A 107 3.08 8.58 -5.82
C LEU A 107 3.56 8.03 -7.18
N VAL A 108 3.64 6.70 -7.32
CA VAL A 108 4.11 6.08 -8.56
C VAL A 108 2.98 5.74 -9.53
N GLU A 109 1.71 5.74 -9.11
CA GLU A 109 0.55 5.45 -9.97
C GLU A 109 0.49 6.28 -11.27
N PRO A 110 0.75 7.60 -11.27
CA PRO A 110 0.63 8.41 -12.49
C PRO A 110 1.55 7.93 -13.61
N LEU A 111 2.70 7.33 -13.26
CA LEU A 111 3.70 6.82 -14.21
C LEU A 111 3.15 5.69 -15.07
N PHE A 112 2.11 4.99 -14.61
CA PHE A 112 1.56 3.79 -15.26
C PHE A 112 0.22 4.02 -15.95
N LEU A 113 -0.36 5.22 -15.86
CA LEU A 113 -1.65 5.54 -16.47
C LEU A 113 -1.63 5.50 -18.00
N LYS A 114 -0.50 5.83 -18.63
CA LYS A 114 -0.37 5.98 -20.10
C LYS A 114 0.43 4.84 -20.76
N THR A 115 0.49 3.69 -20.12
CA THR A 115 1.29 2.51 -20.55
C THR A 115 0.46 1.29 -20.89
#